data_AF-A0A453GYM1-F1
#
_entry.id   AF-A0A453GYM1-F1
#
_cell.length_a   1.000
_cell.length_b   1.000
_cell.length_c   1.000
_cell.angle_alpha   90.00
_cell.angle_beta   90.00
_cell.angle_gamma   90.00
#
_symmetry.space_group_name_H-M   'P 1'
#
loop_
_entity.id
_entity.type
_entity.pdbx_description
1 polymer ?
#
loop_
_entity_poly.entity_id
_entity_poly.type
_entity_poly.pdbx_seq_one_letter_code
_entity_poly.pdbx_strand_id
1 'polypeptide(L)'
;HLARATAAILCLLIFDVEPSDSRAQERISGGTGTCISREREALLSFKAGLLDPAGRLSSWHGQECCQWHGVRCSSRTGHVIKLNLRNTYLQQPLYQWHDYYEVDFSKSLSLSKDELSSSLADLQQLRYLDLSGNDFNSTSIPAFVGSLENLRYLNLSLSYFVICTWWILHGWSVSHC
;
A
#
# COMPACT_ATOMS: atom_id res chain seq x y z
N HIS A 1 -64.52 -50.75 10.99
CA HIS A 1 -64.16 -50.12 9.71
C HIS A 1 -62.64 -50.18 9.53
N LEU A 2 -62.20 -50.74 8.39
CA LEU A 2 -60.83 -50.70 7.84
C LEU A 2 -60.27 -49.25 7.83
N ALA A 3 -58.98 -48.92 7.81
CA ALA A 3 -57.73 -49.53 7.33
C ALA A 3 -56.54 -48.87 8.11
N ARG A 4 -55.45 -49.56 8.50
CA ARG A 4 -54.19 -49.79 7.76
C ARG A 4 -53.71 -48.55 6.97
N ALA A 5 -52.57 -47.94 7.30
CA ALA A 5 -51.21 -48.36 6.89
C ALA A 5 -50.15 -47.72 7.83
N THR A 6 -49.30 -48.46 8.56
CA THR A 6 -47.96 -49.01 8.22
C THR A 6 -46.92 -47.97 7.76
N ALA A 7 -45.66 -47.93 8.20
CA ALA A 7 -44.88 -48.65 9.22
C ALA A 7 -43.47 -48.03 9.36
N ALA A 8 -42.84 -48.29 10.52
CA ALA A 8 -41.42 -48.49 10.85
C ALA A 8 -40.32 -47.58 10.24
N ILE A 9 -39.51 -46.84 11.00
CA ILE A 9 -38.49 -47.20 12.03
C ILE A 9 -37.14 -47.70 11.43
N LEU A 10 -36.06 -47.14 12.02
CA LEU A 10 -34.63 -47.53 12.04
C LEU A 10 -33.75 -46.93 10.91
N CYS A 11 -32.51 -46.45 11.09
CA CYS A 11 -31.53 -46.62 12.17
C CYS A 11 -30.40 -45.56 12.07
N LEU A 12 -29.63 -45.41 13.16
CA LEU A 12 -28.51 -44.50 13.44
C LEU A 12 -27.30 -44.63 12.50
N LEU A 13 -26.53 -43.54 12.29
CA LEU A 13 -25.05 -43.54 12.27
C LEU A 13 -24.48 -42.18 12.71
N ILE A 14 -23.60 -42.22 13.71
CA ILE A 14 -22.74 -41.14 14.21
C ILE A 14 -21.50 -41.12 13.31
N PHE A 15 -21.03 -39.93 12.90
CA PHE A 15 -19.66 -39.74 12.45
C PHE A 15 -19.04 -38.58 13.22
N ASP A 16 -18.11 -38.93 14.10
CA ASP A 16 -17.13 -38.03 14.68
C ASP A 16 -16.28 -37.41 13.57
N VAL A 17 -16.11 -36.09 13.58
CA VAL A 17 -15.04 -35.42 12.84
C VAL A 17 -14.33 -34.49 13.81
N GLU A 18 -13.16 -34.92 14.28
CA GLU A 18 -12.19 -34.06 14.97
C GLU A 18 -11.69 -32.97 14.00
N PRO A 19 -11.42 -31.73 14.48
CA PRO A 19 -10.68 -30.76 13.71
C PRO A 19 -9.19 -31.14 13.74
N SER A 20 -8.66 -31.57 12.60
CA SER A 20 -7.23 -31.81 12.43
C SER A 20 -6.44 -30.51 12.52
N ASP A 21 -5.63 -30.41 13.57
CA ASP A 21 -4.51 -29.47 13.69
C ASP A 21 -3.58 -29.64 12.49
N SER A 22 -3.50 -28.61 11.66
CA SER A 22 -2.39 -28.44 10.73
C SER A 22 -1.75 -27.08 10.99
N ARG A 23 -0.80 -27.07 11.93
CA ARG A 23 0.38 -26.21 11.86
C ARG A 23 1.01 -26.33 10.47
N ALA A 24 0.56 -25.50 9.55
CA ALA A 24 1.31 -25.17 8.35
C ALA A 24 2.51 -24.33 8.78
N GLN A 25 3.58 -25.02 9.13
CA GLN A 25 4.93 -24.48 9.13
C GLN A 25 5.24 -24.05 7.70
N GLU A 26 5.00 -22.78 7.35
CA GLU A 26 5.57 -22.23 6.12
C GLU A 26 7.07 -22.08 6.32
N ARG A 27 7.76 -22.98 5.61
CA ARG A 27 9.21 -23.05 5.50
C ARG A 27 9.72 -21.75 4.90
N ILE A 28 10.75 -21.21 5.54
CA ILE A 28 11.67 -20.23 4.98
C ILE A 28 12.21 -20.83 3.67
N SER A 29 11.71 -20.36 2.53
CA SER A 29 12.32 -20.63 1.23
C SER A 29 13.12 -19.41 0.82
N GLY A 30 14.44 -19.53 0.95
CA GLY A 30 15.38 -18.56 0.42
C GLY A 30 15.41 -18.64 -1.11
N GLY A 31 14.86 -17.60 -1.75
CA GLY A 31 15.33 -17.08 -3.03
C GLY A 31 14.69 -17.63 -4.30
N THR A 32 13.61 -16.97 -4.75
CA THR A 32 13.50 -16.38 -6.11
C THR A 32 12.27 -15.45 -6.18
N GLY A 33 12.50 -14.14 -6.30
CA GLY A 33 11.57 -13.18 -6.92
C GLY A 33 10.28 -12.76 -6.18
N THR A 34 9.61 -13.63 -5.45
CA THR A 34 8.22 -13.40 -5.06
C THR A 34 8.08 -12.39 -3.92
N CYS A 35 7.20 -11.42 -4.12
CA CYS A 35 6.88 -10.41 -3.12
C CYS A 35 6.02 -11.00 -1.99
N ILE A 36 6.20 -10.52 -0.77
CA ILE A 36 5.36 -10.89 0.37
C ILE A 36 3.92 -10.48 0.07
N SER A 37 2.98 -11.44 0.14
CA SER A 37 1.59 -11.23 -0.28
C SER A 37 0.91 -10.04 0.40
N ARG A 38 1.12 -9.86 1.70
CA ARG A 38 0.56 -8.72 2.45
C ARG A 38 1.10 -7.39 1.96
N GLU A 39 2.41 -7.29 1.70
CA GLU A 39 3.02 -6.05 1.19
C GLU A 39 2.57 -5.76 -0.25
N ARG A 40 2.43 -6.79 -1.08
CA ARG A 40 1.84 -6.68 -2.42
C ARG A 40 0.42 -6.12 -2.35
N GLU A 41 -0.41 -6.66 -1.48
CA GLU A 41 -1.79 -6.22 -1.28
C GLU A 41 -1.88 -4.79 -0.74
N ALA A 42 -0.99 -4.42 0.19
CA ALA A 42 -0.85 -3.05 0.65
C ALA A 42 -0.51 -2.09 -0.50
N LEU A 43 0.44 -2.44 -1.36
CA LEU A 43 0.79 -1.64 -2.54
C LEU A 43 -0.36 -1.52 -3.54
N LEU A 44 -1.12 -2.60 -3.79
CA LEU A 44 -2.29 -2.56 -4.68
C LEU A 44 -3.45 -1.75 -4.09
N SER A 45 -3.68 -1.85 -2.78
CA SER A 45 -4.64 -1.02 -2.05
C SER A 45 -4.26 0.45 -2.12
N PHE A 46 -2.97 0.77 -1.97
CA PHE A 46 -2.44 2.12 -2.16
C PHE A 46 -2.68 2.62 -3.59
N LYS A 47 -2.34 1.82 -4.60
CA LYS A 47 -2.59 2.13 -6.02
C LYS A 47 -4.07 2.40 -6.32
N ALA A 48 -5.00 1.66 -5.72
CA ALA A 48 -6.43 1.85 -5.93
C ALA A 48 -6.94 3.22 -5.42
N GLY A 49 -6.23 3.84 -4.48
CA GLY A 49 -6.51 5.18 -3.97
C GLY A 49 -5.96 6.31 -4.85
N LEU A 50 -5.31 6.01 -5.99
CA LEU A 50 -4.63 6.99 -6.82
C LEU A 50 -5.23 7.09 -8.22
N LEU A 51 -5.22 8.31 -8.75
CA LEU A 51 -5.31 8.60 -10.18
C LEU A 51 -3.89 8.67 -10.74
N ASP A 52 -3.69 8.02 -11.89
CA ASP A 52 -2.38 7.91 -12.55
C ASP A 52 -2.50 8.24 -14.05
N PRO A 53 -2.71 9.52 -14.41
CA PRO A 53 -2.92 9.94 -15.80
C PRO A 53 -1.73 9.62 -16.72
N ALA A 54 -0.52 9.50 -16.17
CA ALA A 54 0.70 9.20 -16.92
C ALA A 54 1.05 7.71 -16.96
N GLY A 55 0.26 6.83 -16.33
CA GLY A 55 0.52 5.38 -16.30
C GLY A 55 1.83 5.00 -15.61
N ARG A 56 2.28 5.81 -14.63
CA ARG A 56 3.53 5.60 -13.88
C ARG A 56 3.51 4.34 -13.02
N LEU A 57 2.32 3.86 -12.66
CA LEU A 57 2.06 2.63 -11.91
C LEU A 57 1.63 1.47 -12.83
N SER A 58 1.84 1.58 -14.15
CA SER A 58 1.45 0.56 -15.13
C SER A 58 2.04 -0.81 -14.83
N SER A 59 3.28 -0.89 -14.33
CA SER A 59 3.93 -2.17 -13.98
C SER A 59 3.36 -2.84 -12.73
N TRP A 60 2.51 -2.17 -11.95
CA TRP A 60 2.01 -2.66 -10.67
C TRP A 60 0.86 -3.65 -10.88
N HIS A 61 1.21 -4.87 -11.27
CA HIS A 61 0.31 -5.99 -11.49
C HIS A 61 1.06 -7.33 -11.35
N GLY A 62 0.33 -8.43 -11.15
CA GLY A 62 0.92 -9.76 -10.98
C GLY A 62 1.51 -10.00 -9.58
N GLN A 63 2.35 -11.03 -9.45
CA GLN A 63 2.86 -11.52 -8.16
C GLN A 63 4.22 -10.93 -7.76
N GLU A 64 5.01 -10.49 -8.74
CA GLU A 64 6.40 -10.07 -8.56
C GLU A 64 6.53 -8.58 -8.20
N CYS A 65 5.95 -8.15 -7.06
CA CYS A 65 5.93 -6.73 -6.69
C CYS A 65 7.33 -6.08 -6.58
N CYS A 66 8.36 -6.88 -6.30
CA CYS A 66 9.75 -6.43 -6.23
C CYS A 66 10.33 -6.00 -7.58
N GLN A 67 9.65 -6.33 -8.69
CA GLN A 67 9.97 -5.89 -10.04
C GLN A 67 9.14 -4.68 -10.48
N TRP A 68 8.17 -4.24 -9.68
CA TRP A 68 7.37 -3.08 -10.01
C TRP A 68 8.21 -1.81 -10.00
N HIS A 69 7.97 -0.92 -10.97
CA HIS A 69 8.62 0.36 -11.05
C HIS A 69 8.46 1.13 -9.73
N GLY A 70 9.59 1.63 -9.21
CA GLY A 70 9.62 2.35 -7.94
C GLY A 70 9.67 1.47 -6.69
N VAL A 71 9.42 0.16 -6.78
CA VAL A 71 9.48 -0.77 -5.65
C VAL A 71 10.84 -1.46 -5.61
N ARG A 72 11.43 -1.55 -4.42
CA ARG A 72 12.64 -2.36 -4.20
C ARG A 72 12.53 -3.15 -2.91
N CYS A 73 12.77 -4.44 -3.02
CA CYS A 73 12.78 -5.37 -1.90
C CYS A 73 14.19 -5.66 -1.38
N SER A 74 14.26 -6.16 -0.15
CA SER A 74 15.46 -6.72 0.46
C SER A 74 15.79 -8.07 -0.19
N SER A 75 17.00 -8.21 -0.72
CA SER A 75 17.47 -9.49 -1.28
C SER A 75 17.64 -10.59 -0.22
N ARG A 76 17.64 -10.23 1.07
CA ARG A 76 17.79 -11.17 2.19
C ARG A 76 16.45 -11.65 2.72
N THR A 77 15.44 -10.79 2.71
CA THR A 77 14.18 -11.01 3.45
C THR A 77 12.93 -10.91 2.59
N GLY A 78 13.04 -10.49 1.32
CA GLY A 78 11.87 -10.30 0.44
C GLY A 78 11.04 -9.05 0.74
N HIS A 79 11.15 -8.47 1.93
CA HIS A 79 10.40 -7.27 2.33
C HIS A 79 10.67 -6.05 1.45
N VAL A 80 9.62 -5.28 1.18
CA VAL A 80 9.70 -3.96 0.53
C VAL A 80 10.43 -2.99 1.46
N ILE A 81 11.57 -2.47 0.98
CA ILE A 81 12.43 -1.55 1.75
C ILE A 81 12.52 -0.17 1.13
N LYS A 82 12.07 0.00 -0.12
CA LYS A 82 12.04 1.30 -0.81
C LYS A 82 10.83 1.39 -1.71
N LEU A 83 10.10 2.50 -1.58
CA LEU A 83 9.04 2.93 -2.46
C LEU A 83 9.39 4.33 -2.97
N ASN A 84 9.59 4.44 -4.29
CA ASN A 84 9.92 5.69 -4.97
C ASN A 84 8.90 5.99 -6.05
N LEU A 85 8.02 6.94 -5.76
CA LEU A 85 6.98 7.46 -6.63
C LEU A 85 7.19 8.94 -6.93
N ARG A 86 8.45 9.42 -6.89
CA ARG A 86 8.82 10.76 -7.32
C ARG A 86 8.32 11.04 -8.73
N ASN A 87 7.64 12.16 -8.92
CA ASN A 87 7.27 12.64 -10.25
C ASN A 87 8.49 13.20 -10.97
N THR A 88 9.01 12.43 -11.93
CA THR A 88 10.15 12.83 -12.77
C THR A 88 9.76 13.77 -13.91
N TYR A 89 8.47 14.00 -14.15
CA TYR A 89 7.98 14.95 -15.15
C TYR A 89 8.02 16.39 -14.65
N LEU A 90 8.21 16.62 -13.34
CA LEU A 90 8.44 17.96 -12.78
C LEU A 90 9.84 18.51 -13.08
N GLN A 91 10.47 18.11 -14.20
CA GLN A 91 11.71 18.74 -14.62
C GLN A 91 11.42 20.19 -15.01
N GLN A 92 11.99 21.08 -14.20
CA GLN A 92 12.36 22.50 -14.35
C GLN A 92 11.95 23.19 -15.68
N PRO A 93 11.51 24.46 -15.61
CA PRO A 93 10.73 25.13 -16.64
C PRO A 93 11.43 25.10 -18.00
N LEU A 94 10.74 24.57 -19.00
CA LEU A 94 11.31 24.46 -20.35
C LEU A 94 11.61 25.80 -21.00
N TYR A 95 11.10 26.93 -20.48
CA TYR A 95 11.43 28.24 -21.01
C TYR A 95 11.42 29.31 -19.90
N GLN A 96 12.53 30.03 -19.75
CA GLN A 96 12.59 31.31 -19.04
C GLN A 96 11.87 32.35 -19.92
N TRP A 97 10.58 32.57 -19.67
CA TRP A 97 9.88 33.73 -20.21
C TRP A 97 8.84 34.22 -19.19
N HIS A 98 9.23 35.26 -18.46
CA HIS A 98 8.43 36.07 -17.52
C HIS A 98 8.06 35.44 -16.16
N ASP A 99 7.90 36.32 -15.17
CA ASP A 99 7.81 36.15 -13.70
C ASP A 99 6.74 35.18 -13.12
N TYR A 100 6.29 34.16 -13.86
CA TYR A 100 5.29 33.20 -13.38
C TYR A 100 5.72 31.75 -13.63
N TYR A 101 6.00 31.01 -12.56
CA TYR A 101 6.32 29.59 -12.61
C TYR A 101 5.04 28.77 -12.48
N GLU A 102 4.50 28.30 -13.61
CA GLU A 102 3.43 27.30 -13.59
C GLU A 102 4.06 25.91 -13.62
N VAL A 103 3.79 25.11 -12.57
CA VAL A 103 4.27 23.73 -12.48
C VAL A 103 3.19 22.83 -13.07
N ASP A 104 3.51 22.08 -14.12
CA ASP A 104 2.58 21.17 -14.77
C ASP A 104 2.43 19.86 -13.95
N PHE A 105 1.29 19.74 -13.25
CA PHE A 105 0.92 18.54 -12.50
C PHE A 105 0.06 17.55 -13.30
N SER A 106 -0.16 17.74 -14.61
CA SER A 106 -0.99 16.86 -15.43
C SER A 106 -0.51 15.40 -15.47
N LYS A 107 0.76 15.15 -15.14
CA LYS A 107 1.40 13.82 -15.08
C LYS A 107 1.69 13.34 -13.66
N SER A 108 1.20 14.07 -12.67
CA SER A 108 1.35 13.73 -11.26
C SER A 108 0.43 12.58 -10.86
N LEU A 109 0.80 11.85 -9.80
CA LEU A 109 -0.17 11.02 -9.09
C LEU A 109 -1.04 11.95 -8.26
N SER A 110 -2.35 11.70 -8.25
CA SER A 110 -3.29 12.41 -7.39
C SER A 110 -4.25 11.43 -6.72
N LEU A 111 -5.02 11.90 -5.75
CA LEU A 111 -5.92 11.02 -5.02
C LEU A 111 -7.22 10.80 -5.79
N SER A 112 -7.68 9.55 -5.84
CA SER A 112 -9.01 9.24 -6.40
C SER A 112 -10.15 9.47 -5.39
N LYS A 113 -9.80 9.63 -4.12
CA LYS A 113 -10.66 9.93 -2.97
C LYS A 113 -9.98 10.99 -2.13
N ASP A 114 -10.70 11.76 -1.32
CA ASP A 114 -10.13 12.85 -0.51
C ASP A 114 -9.16 12.40 0.62
N GLU A 115 -8.65 11.17 0.56
CA GLU A 115 -7.75 10.60 1.56
C GLU A 115 -6.73 9.64 0.93
N LEU A 116 -5.48 9.72 1.39
CA LEU A 116 -4.43 8.77 1.02
C LEU A 116 -4.63 7.45 1.79
N SER A 117 -4.66 6.33 1.06
CA SER A 117 -4.83 5.00 1.65
C SER A 117 -3.79 4.72 2.74
N SER A 118 -4.26 4.33 3.93
CA SER A 118 -3.43 3.95 5.08
C SER A 118 -2.74 2.60 4.92
N SER A 119 -2.99 1.88 3.82
CA SER A 119 -2.40 0.56 3.52
C SER A 119 -0.88 0.53 3.57
N LEU A 120 -0.19 1.63 3.28
CA LEU A 120 1.27 1.69 3.39
C LEU A 120 1.78 1.49 4.84
N ALA A 121 0.93 1.62 5.85
CA ALA A 121 1.24 1.24 7.24
C ALA A 121 1.70 -0.22 7.36
N ASP A 122 1.28 -1.11 6.45
CA ASP A 122 1.67 -2.52 6.48
C ASP A 122 3.13 -2.76 6.02
N LEU A 123 3.78 -1.76 5.41
CA LEU A 123 5.17 -1.85 4.95
C LEU A 123 6.16 -1.54 6.08
N GLN A 124 6.12 -2.34 7.16
CA GLN A 124 6.87 -2.10 8.40
C GLN A 124 8.40 -2.13 8.23
N GLN A 125 8.90 -2.70 7.15
CA GLN A 125 10.33 -2.74 6.81
C GLN A 125 10.76 -1.62 5.84
N LEU A 126 9.85 -0.72 5.47
CA LEU A 126 10.13 0.38 4.55
C LEU A 126 11.16 1.34 5.15
N ARG A 127 12.20 1.65 4.38
CA ARG A 127 13.30 2.54 4.79
C ARG A 127 13.36 3.84 4.00
N TYR A 128 12.77 3.83 2.81
CA TYR A 128 12.78 4.96 1.88
C TYR A 128 11.39 5.13 1.28
N LEU A 129 10.81 6.30 1.50
CA LEU A 129 9.56 6.73 0.89
C LEU A 129 9.77 8.07 0.18
N ASP A 130 9.50 8.12 -1.12
CA ASP A 130 9.55 9.34 -1.91
C ASP A 130 8.26 9.48 -2.70
N LEU A 131 7.46 10.48 -2.32
CA LEU A 131 6.22 10.85 -2.97
C LEU A 131 6.34 12.26 -3.59
N SER A 132 7.56 12.76 -3.78
CA SER A 132 7.81 14.15 -4.19
C SER A 132 7.27 14.45 -5.58
N GLY A 133 6.77 15.67 -5.76
CA GLY A 133 6.29 16.15 -7.05
C GLY A 133 4.92 15.63 -7.51
N ASN A 134 4.16 15.02 -6.61
CA ASN A 134 2.80 14.58 -6.88
C ASN A 134 1.77 15.65 -6.46
N ASP A 135 0.50 15.50 -6.82
CA ASP A 135 -0.55 16.44 -6.40
C ASP A 135 -1.57 15.71 -5.50
N PHE A 136 -1.32 15.74 -4.19
CA PHE A 136 -2.25 15.16 -3.22
C PHE A 136 -3.27 16.18 -2.69
N ASN A 137 -3.59 17.21 -3.49
CA ASN A 137 -4.76 18.09 -3.32
C ASN A 137 -4.90 18.73 -1.93
N SER A 138 -3.81 19.25 -1.36
CA SER A 138 -3.82 19.89 -0.03
C SER A 138 -4.31 18.99 1.11
N THR A 139 -4.20 17.67 0.97
CA THR A 139 -4.55 16.72 2.04
C THR A 139 -3.53 16.77 3.18
N SER A 140 -3.96 16.38 4.38
CA SER A 140 -3.05 16.25 5.52
C SER A 140 -2.07 15.10 5.33
N ILE A 141 -0.86 15.24 5.87
CA ILE A 141 0.08 14.13 5.89
C ILE A 141 -0.50 12.99 6.76
N PRO A 142 -0.69 11.78 6.21
CA PRO A 142 -1.36 10.72 6.95
C PRO A 142 -0.60 10.23 8.18
N ALA A 143 -1.35 9.90 9.24
CA ALA A 143 -0.78 9.44 10.50
C ALA A 143 0.08 8.17 10.39
N PHE A 144 -0.21 7.30 9.41
CA PHE A 144 0.57 6.09 9.20
C PHE A 144 2.04 6.35 8.89
N VAL A 145 2.41 7.54 8.39
CA VAL A 145 3.82 7.88 8.15
C VAL A 145 4.60 7.82 9.47
N GLY A 146 3.95 8.20 10.58
CA GLY A 146 4.53 8.09 11.93
C GLY A 146 4.63 6.65 12.45
N SER A 147 3.89 5.68 11.89
CA SER A 147 3.96 4.27 12.30
C SER A 147 5.01 3.46 11.53
N LEU A 148 5.77 4.07 10.62
CA LEU A 148 6.83 3.41 9.86
C LEU A 148 8.16 3.46 10.62
N GLU A 149 8.33 2.58 11.61
CA GLU A 149 9.47 2.60 12.55
C GLU A 149 10.86 2.49 11.88
N ASN A 150 10.93 1.84 10.71
CA ASN A 150 12.18 1.64 9.98
C ASN A 150 12.50 2.72 8.94
N LEU A 151 11.64 3.75 8.82
CA LEU A 151 11.78 4.79 7.81
C LEU A 151 13.00 5.66 8.12
N ARG A 152 13.89 5.81 7.14
CA ARG A 152 15.13 6.61 7.24
C ARG A 152 15.19 7.77 6.28
N TYR A 153 14.39 7.71 5.22
CA TYR A 153 14.28 8.75 4.22
C TYR A 153 12.80 8.94 3.89
N LEU A 154 12.35 10.19 3.99
CA LEU A 154 11.02 10.63 3.63
C LEU A 154 11.15 11.88 2.77
N ASN A 155 10.59 11.85 1.55
CA ASN A 155 10.49 13.04 0.72
C ASN A 155 9.04 13.26 0.26
N LEU A 156 8.46 14.35 0.76
CA LEU A 156 7.12 14.84 0.45
C LEU A 156 7.15 16.24 -0.20
N SER A 157 8.31 16.67 -0.72
CA SER A 157 8.47 18.00 -1.32
C SER A 157 7.62 18.13 -2.58
N LEU A 158 7.01 19.29 -2.81
CA LEU A 158 6.19 19.56 -4.00
C LEU A 158 5.06 18.51 -4.17
N SER A 159 4.54 18.00 -3.05
CA SER A 159 3.46 16.99 -3.03
C SER A 159 2.08 17.57 -2.68
N TYR A 160 1.99 18.89 -2.45
CA TYR A 160 0.82 19.61 -1.92
C TYR A 160 0.16 18.94 -0.70
N PHE A 161 0.95 18.46 0.26
CA PHE A 161 0.40 18.12 1.58
C PHE A 161 0.33 19.38 2.46
N VAL A 162 -0.74 19.50 3.25
CA VAL A 162 -0.77 20.48 4.35
C VAL A 162 -0.01 19.93 5.55
N ILE A 163 0.88 20.74 6.11
CA ILE A 163 1.63 20.39 7.32
C ILE A 163 0.69 20.62 8.51
N CYS A 164 0.48 19.58 9.32
CA CYS A 164 -0.14 19.78 10.63
C CYS A 164 0.79 20.62 11.50
N THR A 165 0.30 21.74 12.02
CA THR A 165 1.09 22.62 12.88
C THR A 165 1.58 21.94 14.16
N TRP A 166 0.91 20.86 14.60
CA TRP A 166 1.33 20.01 15.72
C TRP A 166 2.53 19.10 15.43
N TRP A 167 2.83 18.80 14.16
CA TRP A 167 3.96 17.95 13.78
C TRP A 167 5.32 18.59 14.09
N ILE A 168 5.41 19.91 14.04
CA ILE A 168 6.66 20.67 14.21
C ILE A 168 7.10 20.72 15.68
N LEU A 169 6.17 20.65 16.62
CA LEU A 169 6.46 20.87 18.05
C LEU A 169 6.72 19.59 18.83
N HIS A 170 6.14 18.46 18.42
CA HIS A 170 6.05 17.29 19.31
C HIS A 170 6.76 16.04 18.83
N GLY A 171 7.41 16.05 17.66
CA GLY A 171 8.23 14.93 17.20
C GLY A 171 7.46 13.61 17.27
N TRP A 172 6.74 13.27 16.20
CA TRP A 172 6.13 11.95 16.00
C TRP A 172 4.89 11.63 16.85
N SER A 173 4.00 12.60 17.08
CA SER A 173 2.61 12.26 17.39
C SER A 173 1.69 12.89 16.36
N VAL A 174 1.12 12.04 15.50
CA VAL A 174 0.17 12.39 14.44
C VAL A 174 -1.28 12.17 14.90
N SER A 175 -1.49 11.95 16.20
CA SER A 175 -2.77 11.51 16.76
C SER A 175 -3.84 12.63 16.81
N HIS A 176 -3.49 13.87 16.47
CA HIS A 176 -4.41 15.01 16.49
C HIS A 176 -4.13 15.99 15.34
N CYS A 177 -4.15 15.44 14.13
CA CYS A 177 -4.76 16.11 12.99
C CYS A 177 -6.15 15.48 12.81
#